data_AF-A0A535N4X7-F1
#
_entry.id   AF-A0A535N4X7-F1
#
_cell.length_a   1.000
_cell.length_b   1.000
_cell.length_c   1.000
_cell.angle_alpha   90.00
_cell.angle_beta   90.00
_cell.angle_gamma   90.00
#
_symmetry.space_group_name_H-M   'P 1'
#
loop_
_entity.id
_entity.type
_entity.pdbx_description
1 polymer ?
#
loop_
_entity_poly.entity_id
_entity_poly.type
_entity_poly.pdbx_seq_one_letter_code
_entity_poly.pdbx_strand_id
1 'polypeptide(L)' 'MPDGKPRRALVLSGGGSKGAFEVGVLQRLMGDQQIDYDLLCGTSVGAINAAYIAQTPLGKPREAAAKLRAL' A
#
# COMPACT_ATOMS: atom_id res chain seq x y z
N MET A 1 18.97 3.65 -17.66
CA MET A 1 18.16 4.29 -16.61
C MET A 1 16.92 3.44 -16.44
N PRO A 2 16.50 3.07 -15.22
CA PRO A 2 15.28 2.29 -15.03
C PRO A 2 14.11 3.07 -15.64
N ASP A 3 13.51 2.53 -16.70
CA ASP A 3 12.28 2.81 -17.48
C ASP A 3 11.66 4.23 -17.55
N GLY A 4 12.33 5.29 -17.10
CA GLY A 4 11.83 6.68 -17.13
C GLY A 4 10.66 6.98 -16.18
N LYS A 5 10.08 5.97 -15.52
CA LYS A 5 9.01 6.15 -14.52
C LYS A 5 9.60 6.67 -13.20
N PRO A 6 9.01 7.71 -12.57
CA PRO A 6 9.39 8.14 -11.24
C PRO A 6 9.19 7.02 -10.22
N ARG A 7 10.23 6.71 -9.43
CA ARG A 7 10.09 5.77 -8.31
C ARG A 7 9.25 6.38 -7.20
N ARG A 8 8.28 5.63 -6.70
CA ARG A 8 7.33 6.08 -5.66
C ARG A 8 7.46 5.22 -4.41
N ALA A 9 7.64 5.90 -3.27
CA ALA A 9 7.59 5.26 -1.96
C ALA A 9 6.27 5.60 -1.26
N LEU A 10 5.70 4.64 -0.54
CA LEU A 10 4.55 4.81 0.33
C LEU A 10 4.98 4.64 1.79
N VAL A 11 4.72 5.64 2.61
CA VAL A 11 5.09 5.65 4.03
C VAL A 11 3.81 5.68 4.87
N LEU A 12 3.62 4.63 5.67
CA LEU A 12 2.43 4.41 6.49
C LEU A 12 2.75 4.65 7.97
N SER A 13 2.13 5.67 8.54
CA SER A 13 2.38 6.07 9.92
C SER A 13 1.75 5.11 10.92
N GLY A 14 2.24 5.14 12.16
CA GLY A 14 1.52 4.51 13.28
C GLY A 14 0.21 5.24 13.58
N GLY A 15 -0.76 4.53 14.16
CA GLY A 15 -2.06 5.13 14.49
C GLY A 15 -3.06 4.23 15.20
N GLY A 16 -2.68 3.00 15.59
CA GLY A 16 -3.57 2.05 16.25
C GLY A 16 -4.83 1.78 15.43
N SER A 17 -6.01 2.01 16.02
CA SER A 17 -7.30 1.82 15.36
C SER A 17 -7.52 2.67 14.11
N LYS A 18 -6.77 3.78 13.94
CA LYS A 18 -6.81 4.60 12.73
C LYS A 18 -6.23 3.88 11.50
N GLY A 19 -5.59 2.72 11.67
CA GLY A 19 -5.16 1.87 10.56
C GLY A 19 -6.30 1.43 9.63
N ALA A 20 -7.54 1.35 10.12
CA ALA A 20 -8.70 1.06 9.28
C ALA A 20 -9.00 2.19 8.27
N PHE A 21 -8.77 3.45 8.65
CA PHE A 21 -8.86 4.59 7.73
C PHE A 21 -7.75 4.50 6.67
N GLU A 22 -6.52 4.17 7.09
CA GLU A 22 -5.40 3.97 6.18
C GLU A 22 -5.71 2.88 5.13
N VAL A 23 -6.32 1.75 5.54
CA VAL A 23 -6.80 0.71 4.60
C VAL A 23 -7.76 1.27 3.55
N GLY A 24 -8.73 2.10 3.94
CA GLY A 24 -9.65 2.74 3.00
C GLY A 24 -8.94 3.65 1.99
N VAL A 25 -7.93 4.41 2.44
CA VAL A 25 -7.07 5.22 1.55
C VAL A 25 -6.32 4.34 0.56
N LEU A 26 -5.74 3.23 1.02
CA LEU A 26 -5.03 2.29 0.16
C LEU A 26 -5.95 1.62 -0.87
N GLN A 27 -7.17 1.27 -0.48
CA GLN A 27 -8.18 0.76 -1.42
C GLN A 27 -8.49 1.77 -2.52
N ARG A 28 -8.59 3.06 -2.20
CA ARG A 28 -8.81 4.11 -3.20
C ARG A 28 -7.58 4.31 -4.11
N LEU A 29 -6.39 4.46 -3.53
CA LEU A 29 -5.17 4.77 -4.30
C LEU A 29 -4.73 3.58 -5.16
N MET A 30 -4.65 2.39 -4.59
CA MET A 30 -4.14 1.19 -5.27
C MET A 30 -5.25 0.42 -5.99
N GLY A 31 -6.47 0.43 -5.46
CA GLY A 31 -7.62 -0.28 -6.04
C GLY A 31 -8.33 0.50 -7.14
N ASP A 32 -8.78 1.73 -6.86
CA ASP A 32 -9.54 2.50 -7.86
C ASP A 32 -8.62 3.27 -8.81
N GLN A 33 -7.60 3.94 -8.26
CA GLN A 33 -6.68 4.79 -9.04
C GLN A 33 -5.48 4.02 -9.61
N GLN A 34 -5.31 2.74 -9.23
CA GLN A 34 -4.24 1.87 -9.73
C GLN A 34 -2.83 2.48 -9.54
N ILE A 35 -2.63 3.27 -8.49
CA ILE A 35 -1.32 3.83 -8.15
C ILE A 35 -0.44 2.72 -7.58
N ASP A 36 0.71 2.56 -8.21
CA ASP A 36 1.72 1.56 -7.84
C ASP A 36 2.90 2.21 -7.09
N TYR A 37 3.48 1.45 -6.16
CA TYR A 37 4.56 1.89 -5.29
C TYR A 37 5.69 0.88 -5.29
N ASP A 38 6.92 1.37 -5.48
CA ASP A 38 8.12 0.54 -5.59
C ASP A 38 8.73 0.24 -4.22
N LEU A 39 8.39 1.03 -3.20
CA LEU A 39 8.89 0.90 -1.85
C LEU A 39 7.78 1.17 -0.84
N LEU A 40 7.71 0.30 0.17
CA LEU A 40 6.76 0.39 1.27
C LEU A 40 7.54 0.55 2.57
N CYS A 41 7.14 1.50 3.39
CA CYS A 41 7.66 1.70 4.74
C CYS A 41 6.49 1.89 5.68
N GLY A 42 6.56 1.35 6.89
CA GLY A 42 5.52 1.59 7.87
C GLY A 42 5.97 1.35 9.31
N THR A 43 5.24 1.96 10.23
CA THR A 43 5.47 1.84 11.68
C THR A 43 4.20 1.36 12.38
N SER A 44 4.30 0.39 13.31
CA SER A 44 3.14 -0.14 14.05
C SER A 44 2.04 -0.65 13.11
N VAL A 45 0.80 -0.16 13.22
CA VAL A 45 -0.31 -0.56 12.32
C VAL A 45 0.01 -0.28 10.85
N GLY A 46 0.75 0.80 10.55
CA GLY A 46 1.21 1.09 9.19
C GLY A 46 2.21 0.05 8.67
N ALA A 47 3.03 -0.53 9.56
CA ALA A 47 3.93 -1.63 9.20
C ALA A 47 3.14 -2.90 8.86
N ILE A 48 2.06 -3.18 9.59
CA ILE A 48 1.16 -4.32 9.33
C ILE A 48 0.50 -4.14 7.97
N ASN A 49 -0.09 -2.97 7.70
CA ASN A 49 -0.72 -2.67 6.41
C ASN A 49 0.29 -2.77 5.26
N ALA A 50 1.48 -2.18 5.40
CA ALA A 50 2.57 -2.27 4.43
C ALA A 50 3.00 -3.72 4.16
N ALA A 51 3.21 -4.52 5.22
CA ALA A 51 3.59 -5.92 5.09
C ALA A 51 2.50 -6.75 4.39
N TYR A 52 1.23 -6.41 4.59
CA TYR A 52 0.12 -7.13 3.99
C TYR A 52 0.02 -6.92 2.48
N ILE A 53 0.18 -5.67 2.02
CA ILE A 53 0.22 -5.36 0.58
C ILE A 53 1.54 -5.79 -0.09
N ALA A 54 2.65 -5.84 0.65
CA ALA A 54 3.94 -6.32 0.14
C ALA A 54 3.94 -7.80 -0.29
N GLN A 55 2.90 -8.55 0.06
CA GLN A 55 2.74 -9.95 -0.35
C GLN A 55 2.25 -10.11 -1.81
N THR A 56 2.07 -9.02 -2.54
CA THR A 56 1.70 -9.06 -3.96
C THR A 56 2.86 -8.62 -4.84
N PRO A 57 2.99 -9.13 -6.07
CA PRO A 57 4.01 -8.67 -7.01
C PRO A 57 3.93 -7.15 -7.27
N LEU A 58 5.08 -6.53 -7.50
CA LEU A 58 5.14 -5.15 -8.00
C LEU A 58 4.36 -5.00 -9.32
N GLY A 59 3.75 -3.84 -9.55
CA GLY A 59 2.92 -3.61 -10.73
C GLY A 59 1.51 -4.22 -10.65
N LYS A 60 1.10 -4.74 -9.49
CA LYS A 60 -0.25 -5.30 -9.24
C LYS A 60 -1.01 -4.54 -8.13
N PRO A 61 -1.17 -3.20 -8.20
CA PRO A 61 -1.76 -2.42 -7.11
C PRO A 61 -3.21 -2.80 -6.81
N ARG A 62 -4.00 -3.25 -7.80
CA ARG A 62 -5.36 -3.75 -7.54
C ARG A 62 -5.40 -5.01 -6.67
N GLU A 63 -4.44 -5.90 -6.88
CA GLU A 63 -4.32 -7.16 -6.12
C GLU A 63 -3.89 -6.86 -4.69
N ALA A 64 -2.93 -5.95 -4.53
CA ALA A 64 -2.52 -5.41 -3.23
C ALA A 64 -3.72 -4.83 -2.46
N ALA A 65 -4.52 -3.99 -3.11
CA ALA A 65 -5.73 -3.43 -2.53
C ALA A 65 -6.80 -4.48 -2.20
N ALA A 66 -6.92 -5.53 -3.02
CA ALA A 66 -7.87 -6.61 -2.79
C ALA A 66 -7.53 -7.42 -1.54
N LYS A 67 -6.23 -7.64 -1.26
CA LYS A 67 -5.80 -8.28 0.00
C LYS A 67 -6.37 -7.52 1.19
N LEU A 68 -6.22 -6.20 1.25
CA LEU A 68 -6.66 -5.37 2.39
C LEU A 68 -8.15 -5.49 2.75
N ARG A 69 -9.01 -6.04 1.88
CA ARG A 69 -10.44 -6.30 2.19
C ARG A 69 -10.66 -7.54 3.06
N ALA A 70 -9.63 -8.36 3.26
CA ALA A 70 -9.69 -9.57 4.08
C ALA A 70 -9.18 -9.37 5.52
N LEU A 71 -8.81 -8.13 5.88
CA LEU A 71 -8.51 -7.69 7.26
C LEU A 71 -9.78 -7.14 7.92
#